data_AF-A0A1S3DRT8-F1
#
_entry.id   AF-A0A1S3DRT8-F1
#
_cell.length_a   1.000
_cell.length_b   1.000
_cell.length_c   1.000
_cell.angle_alpha   90.00
_cell.angle_beta   90.00
_cell.angle_gamma   90.00
#
_symmetry.space_group_name_H-M   'P 1'
#
loop_
_entity.id
_entity.type
_entity.pdbx_description
1 polymer ?
#
loop_
_entity_poly.entity_id
_entity_poly.type
_entity_poly.pdbx_seq_one_letter_code
_entity_poly.pdbx_strand_id
1 'polypeptide(L)' 'MVKGTEHGPNVDIWSLGVLCYELLVGHPPFEAASYEETYARILKAKYTFPEYVSSPARDLIEK' A
#
# COMPACT_ATOMS: atom_id res chain seq x y z
N MET A 1 -13.66 2.91 -3.70
CA MET A 1 -12.77 3.03 -4.86
C MET A 1 -12.40 1.71 -5.47
N VAL A 2 -11.89 0.73 -4.72
CA VAL A 2 -11.55 -0.59 -5.29
C VAL A 2 -12.83 -1.43 -5.39
N LYS A 3 -13.35 -1.98 -4.30
CA LYS A 3 -14.55 -2.86 -4.30
C LYS A 3 -15.92 -2.18 -4.59
N GLY A 4 -15.95 -0.91 -4.96
CA GLY A 4 -17.21 -0.18 -5.23
C GLY A 4 -18.16 0.05 -4.04
N THR A 5 -17.76 -0.24 -2.81
CA THR A 5 -18.55 0.02 -1.58
C THR A 5 -18.38 1.45 -1.08
N GLU A 6 -19.22 1.90 -0.14
CA GLU A 6 -18.95 3.10 0.66
C GLU A 6 -17.66 2.93 1.48
N HIS A 7 -16.93 4.02 1.62
CA HIS A 7 -15.66 4.08 2.34
C HIS A 7 -15.80 5.06 3.50
N GLY A 8 -15.36 4.64 4.69
CA GLY A 8 -15.26 5.53 5.85
C GLY A 8 -13.87 6.17 5.95
N PRO A 9 -13.63 7.03 6.96
CA PRO A 9 -12.37 7.77 7.14
C PRO A 9 -11.12 6.87 7.24
N ASN A 10 -11.29 5.59 7.53
CA ASN A 10 -10.20 4.61 7.56
C ASN A 10 -9.49 4.45 6.19
N VAL A 11 -10.12 4.82 5.07
CA VAL A 11 -9.45 4.77 3.77
C VAL A 11 -8.37 5.84 3.62
N ASP A 12 -8.49 6.95 4.34
CA ASP A 12 -7.46 8.00 4.35
C ASP A 12 -6.20 7.50 5.07
N ILE A 13 -6.37 6.74 6.16
CA ILE A 13 -5.26 6.09 6.88
C ILE A 13 -4.59 5.02 6.01
N TRP A 14 -5.38 4.22 5.31
CA TRP A 14 -4.82 3.25 4.34
C TRP A 14 -4.02 3.94 3.24
N SER A 15 -4.56 5.04 2.69
CA SER A 15 -3.90 5.81 1.63
C SER A 15 -2.62 6.50 2.15
N LEU A 16 -2.61 6.94 3.40
CA LEU A 16 -1.41 7.46 4.07
C LEU A 16 -0.33 6.38 4.17
N GLY A 17 -0.67 5.15 4.55
CA GLY A 17 0.28 4.03 4.59
C GLY A 17 0.90 3.73 3.22
N VAL A 18 0.09 3.74 2.15
CA VAL A 18 0.56 3.59 0.77
C VAL A 18 1.51 4.71 0.37
N LEU A 19 1.19 5.96 0.71
CA LEU A 19 2.04 7.11 0.43
C LEU A 19 3.35 7.06 1.22
N CYS A 20 3.31 6.70 2.50
CA CYS A 20 4.50 6.53 3.32
C CYS A 20 5.43 5.45 2.76
N TYR A 21 4.88 4.33 2.28
CA TYR A 21 5.65 3.31 1.58
C TYR A 21 6.37 3.91 0.37
N GLU A 22 5.64 4.60 -0.50
CA GLU A 22 6.18 5.18 -1.74
C GLU A 22 7.29 6.22 -1.46
N LEU A 23 7.12 7.05 -0.43
CA LEU A 23 8.15 8.02 -0.01
C LEU A 23 9.43 7.35 0.48
N LEU A 24 9.34 6.19 1.13
CA LEU A 24 10.50 5.46 1.65
C LEU A 24 11.19 4.60 0.61
N VAL A 25 10.40 4.01 -0.30
CA VAL A 25 10.86 2.99 -1.26
C VAL A 25 11.13 3.59 -2.65
N GLY A 26 10.51 4.72 -2.97
CA GLY A 26 10.62 5.42 -4.25
C GLY A 26 9.68 4.91 -5.35
N HIS A 27 8.84 3.91 -5.05
CA HIS A 27 7.81 3.41 -5.95
C HIS A 27 6.59 2.88 -5.18
N PRO A 28 5.41 2.78 -5.79
CA PRO A 28 4.20 2.31 -5.12
C PRO A 28 4.30 0.83 -4.69
N PRO A 29 3.63 0.42 -3.59
CA PRO A 29 3.69 -0.96 -3.08
C PRO A 29 2.98 -1.99 -3.95
N PHE A 30 1.98 -1.56 -4.75
CA PHE A 30 1.11 -2.46 -5.51
C PHE A 30 1.26 -2.35 -7.02
N GLU A 31 2.22 -1.56 -7.51
CA GLU A 31 2.45 -1.37 -8.94
C GLU A 31 2.72 -2.71 -9.65
N ALA A 32 2.09 -2.89 -10.81
CA ALA A 32 2.20 -4.08 -11.63
C ALA A 32 2.05 -3.73 -13.12
N ALA A 33 2.33 -4.69 -14.01
CA ALA A 33 2.31 -4.46 -15.45
C ALA A 33 0.90 -4.20 -16.02
N SER A 34 -0.16 -4.66 -15.33
CA SER A 34 -1.54 -4.39 -15.71
C SER A 34 -2.37 -3.85 -14.54
N TYR A 35 -3.47 -3.17 -14.89
CA TYR A 35 -4.44 -2.65 -13.93
C TYR A 35 -5.10 -3.78 -13.12
N GLU A 36 -5.42 -4.90 -13.76
CA GLU A 36 -6.02 -6.06 -13.12
C GLU A 36 -5.08 -6.68 -12.07
N GLU A 37 -3.78 -6.76 -12.39
CA GLU A 37 -2.79 -7.28 -11.45
C GLU A 37 -2.58 -6.32 -10.27
N THR A 38 -2.47 -5.02 -10.55
CA THR A 38 -2.37 -3.98 -9.52
C THR A 38 -3.55 -4.07 -8.55
N TYR A 39 -4.76 -4.18 -9.11
CA TYR A 39 -5.99 -4.32 -8.34
C TYR A 39 -6.02 -5.61 -7.52
N ALA A 40 -5.58 -6.73 -8.08
CA ALA A 40 -5.46 -7.99 -7.36
C ALA A 40 -4.45 -7.93 -6.22
N ARG A 41 -3.34 -7.19 -6.37
CA ARG A 41 -2.35 -6.95 -5.30
C ARG A 41 -2.90 -6.08 -4.20
N ILE A 42 -3.64 -5.01 -4.53
CA ILE A 42 -4.35 -4.16 -3.55
C ILE A 42 -5.35 -4.99 -2.73
N LEU A 43 -6.18 -5.79 -3.40
CA LEU A 43 -7.18 -6.63 -2.76
C LEU A 43 -6.58 -7.67 -1.80
N LYS A 44 -5.37 -8.15 -2.10
CA LYS A 44 -4.63 -9.14 -1.29
C LYS A 44 -3.67 -8.50 -0.29
N ALA A 45 -3.54 -7.16 -0.29
CA ALA A 45 -2.50 -6.44 0.44
C ALA A 45 -1.11 -7.06 0.23
N LYS A 46 -0.78 -7.43 -1.01
CA LYS A 46 0.48 -8.12 -1.34
C LYS A 46 1.55 -7.13 -1.76
N TYR A 47 2.51 -6.88 -0.86
CA TYR A 47 3.71 -6.07 -1.08
C TYR A 47 4.85 -6.56 -0.17
N THR A 48 6.07 -6.09 -0.38
CA THR A 48 7.25 -6.49 0.41
C THR A 48 8.17 -5.30 0.66
N PHE A 49 8.72 -5.18 1.86
CA PHE A 49 9.69 -4.14 2.16
C PHE A 49 11.11 -4.51 1.71
N PRO A 50 11.84 -3.60 1.04
CA PRO A 50 13.28 -3.71 0.86
C PRO A 50 14.05 -3.73 2.19
N GLU A 51 15.25 -4.31 2.20
CA GLU A 51 16.05 -4.47 3.41
C GLU A 51 16.41 -3.14 4.09
N TYR A 52 16.59 -2.07 3.32
CA TYR A 52 16.95 -0.75 3.83
C TYR A 52 15.82 -0.05 4.60
N VAL A 53 14.57 -0.51 4.49
CA VAL A 53 13.46 0.08 5.24
C VAL A 53 13.53 -0.36 6.70
N SER A 54 13.68 0.60 7.61
CA SER A 54 13.81 0.34 9.04
C SER A 54 12.58 -0.34 9.66
N SER A 55 12.77 -1.19 10.68
CA SER A 55 11.66 -1.87 11.37
C SER A 55 10.57 -0.92 11.90
N PRO A 56 10.89 0.25 12.51
CA PRO A 56 9.86 1.19 12.94
C PRO A 56 9.01 1.74 11.79
N ALA A 57 9.61 1.94 10.62
CA ALA A 57 8.88 2.42 9.44
C ALA A 57 7.95 1.33 8.88
N ARG A 58 8.37 0.06 8.92
CA ARG A 58 7.51 -1.09 8.55
C ARG A 58 6.33 -1.20 9.50
N ASP A 59 6.59 -1.14 10.81
CA ASP A 59 5.54 -1.19 11.85
C ASP A 59 4.50 -0.06 11.70
N LEU A 60 4.92 1.14 11.30
CA LEU A 60 4.00 2.25 11.03
C LEU A 60 3.07 1.98 9.83
N ILE A 61 3.57 1.32 8.78
CA ILE A 61 2.84 1.09 7.53
C ILE A 61 1.95 -0.17 7.61
N GLU A 62 2.35 -1.17 8.41
CA GLU A 62 1.61 -2.43 8.58
C GLU A 62 0.47 -2.33 9.61
N LYS A 63 0.35 -1.23 10.35
CA LYS A 63 -0.68 -0.97 11.36
C LYS A 63 -1.88 -0.22 10.82
#